data_AF-A0A3A6MGC1-F1
#
_entry.id   AF-A0A3A6MGC1-F1
#
_cell.length_a   1.000
_cell.length_b   1.000
_cell.length_c   1.000
_cell.angle_alpha   90.00
_cell.angle_beta   90.00
_cell.angle_gamma   90.00
#
_symmetry.space_group_name_H-M   'P 1'
#
loop_
_entity.id
_entity.type
_entity.pdbx_description
1 polymer ?
#
loop_
_entity_poly.entity_id
_entity_poly.type
_entity_poly.pdbx_seq_one_letter_code
_entity_poly.pdbx_strand_id
1 'polypeptide(L)'
;MDKTVKEITLDYAIEIASLTEINSEPLYDEITCQKWSAHYFYDERRYRNIIIDVVELPHSNAPEVLPTYKLFNQLNSIFRHLHLCIDNYGYLSSVVNIKEIQDKWENVRNGLLSEYEGIKQVKKMIEKLDYAYYACEGTLMQSLLHLIFLVRYREENKFEIELPSVLNEGELIDIDLQKTVSERDRQHYCGKGYVHHQSAMKKAYDKQIKPLTQSEFDYDFTIDIEYIFNSEHRVQKIEACIKEQSSDRFVHKKTVTFSLIPKE
;
A
#
# COMPACT_ATOMS: atom_id res chain seq x y z
N MET A 1 -8.36 -26.33 18.99
CA MET A 1 -7.19 -26.39 18.09
C MET A 1 -5.95 -26.32 18.96
N ASP A 2 -5.21 -27.42 19.01
CA ASP A 2 -3.90 -27.48 19.62
C ASP A 2 -2.96 -26.60 18.78
N LYS A 3 -2.63 -25.41 19.29
CA LYS A 3 -1.87 -24.37 18.56
C LYS A 3 -0.39 -24.50 18.95
N THR A 4 0.26 -25.57 18.52
CA THR A 4 1.72 -25.61 18.50
C THR A 4 2.19 -24.43 17.64
N VAL A 5 3.00 -23.53 18.20
CA VAL A 5 3.50 -22.33 17.53
C VAL A 5 4.33 -22.79 16.33
N LYS A 6 3.73 -22.82 15.15
CA LYS A 6 4.46 -23.01 13.90
C LYS A 6 4.93 -21.63 13.48
N GLU A 7 6.18 -21.35 13.77
CA GLU A 7 6.91 -20.28 13.09
C GLU A 7 7.00 -20.65 11.61
N ILE A 8 6.66 -19.70 10.74
CA ILE A 8 6.68 -19.91 9.29
C ILE A 8 7.32 -18.69 8.66
N THR A 9 8.22 -18.90 7.71
CA THR A 9 8.76 -17.85 6.84
C THR A 9 8.34 -18.12 5.40
N LEU A 10 7.70 -17.14 4.78
CA LEU A 10 7.25 -17.18 3.38
C LEU A 10 7.85 -16.01 2.61
N ASP A 11 8.41 -16.30 1.45
CA ASP A 11 9.00 -15.31 0.57
C ASP A 11 8.01 -14.98 -0.55
N TYR A 12 7.83 -13.70 -0.86
CA TYR A 12 6.88 -13.22 -1.86
C TYR A 12 7.60 -12.36 -2.90
N ALA A 13 7.37 -12.66 -4.18
CA ALA A 13 7.60 -11.73 -5.26
C ALA A 13 6.39 -10.82 -5.39
N ILE A 14 6.61 -9.50 -5.45
CA ILE A 14 5.55 -8.50 -5.53
C ILE A 14 5.73 -7.73 -6.82
N GLU A 15 4.67 -7.65 -7.61
CA GLU A 15 4.58 -6.88 -8.83
C GLU A 15 3.44 -5.87 -8.72
N ILE A 16 3.69 -4.64 -9.13
CA ILE A 16 2.72 -3.55 -9.16
C ILE A 16 2.68 -3.00 -10.58
N ALA A 17 1.61 -3.29 -11.32
CA ALA A 17 1.35 -2.69 -12.62
C ALA A 17 0.44 -1.48 -12.43
N SER A 18 0.88 -0.30 -12.88
CA SER A 18 0.17 0.97 -12.74
C SER A 18 -0.03 1.60 -14.11
N LEU A 19 -1.28 1.93 -14.45
CA LEU A 19 -1.65 2.53 -15.73
C LEU A 19 -2.52 3.76 -15.46
N THR A 20 -2.15 4.91 -16.00
CA THR A 20 -3.02 6.09 -16.05
C THR A 20 -3.35 6.41 -17.50
N GLU A 21 -4.64 6.54 -17.80
CA GLU A 21 -5.16 6.77 -19.15
C GLU A 21 -5.86 8.13 -19.21
N ILE A 22 -5.66 8.84 -20.33
CA ILE A 22 -6.46 10.01 -20.70
C ILE A 22 -7.06 9.79 -22.09
N ASN A 23 -8.38 9.98 -22.24
CA ASN A 23 -9.10 9.67 -23.48
C ASN A 23 -8.89 8.23 -24.00
N SER A 24 -8.67 7.27 -23.10
CA SER A 24 -8.30 5.86 -23.40
C SER A 24 -6.91 5.67 -24.00
N GLU A 25 -6.06 6.69 -23.98
CA GLU A 25 -4.65 6.61 -24.37
C GLU A 25 -3.77 6.54 -23.10
N PRO A 26 -2.75 5.67 -23.06
CA PRO A 26 -1.86 5.56 -21.92
C PRO A 26 -1.03 6.84 -21.75
N LEU A 27 -1.20 7.52 -20.63
CA LEU A 27 -0.38 8.66 -20.21
C LEU A 27 0.84 8.20 -19.39
N TYR A 28 0.67 7.13 -18.62
CA TYR A 28 1.68 6.56 -17.75
C TYR A 28 1.46 5.06 -17.62
N ASP A 29 2.51 4.28 -17.80
CA ASP A 29 2.50 2.81 -17.67
C ASP A 29 3.81 2.37 -16.99
N GLU A 30 3.68 1.75 -15.84
CA GLU A 30 4.81 1.32 -15.01
C GLU A 30 4.55 -0.08 -14.43
N ILE A 31 5.59 -0.91 -14.46
CA ILE A 31 5.68 -2.11 -13.64
C ILE A 31 6.80 -1.94 -12.62
N THR A 32 6.45 -2.11 -11.36
CA THR A 32 7.37 -2.07 -10.22
C THR A 32 7.41 -3.40 -9.52
N CYS A 33 8.63 -3.89 -9.29
CA CYS A 33 8.87 -5.20 -8.67
C CYS A 33 9.65 -5.05 -7.35
N GLN A 34 9.34 -5.89 -6.38
CA GLN A 34 10.09 -6.01 -5.12
C GLN A 34 9.94 -7.43 -4.53
N LYS A 35 10.72 -7.77 -3.51
CA LYS A 35 10.58 -9.05 -2.80
C LYS A 35 10.56 -8.88 -1.31
N TRP A 36 9.60 -9.55 -0.67
CA TRP A 36 9.42 -9.53 0.79
C TRP A 36 9.64 -10.93 1.37
N SER A 37 10.21 -11.00 2.56
CA SER A 37 10.21 -12.20 3.40
C SER A 37 9.33 -11.95 4.62
N ALA A 38 8.29 -12.74 4.80
CA ALA A 38 7.32 -12.59 5.87
C ALA A 38 7.44 -13.74 6.86
N HIS A 39 7.75 -13.41 8.12
CA HIS A 39 7.93 -14.36 9.21
C HIS A 39 6.75 -14.24 10.17
N TYR A 40 6.08 -15.35 10.43
CA TYR A 40 4.84 -15.41 11.20
C TYR A 40 5.06 -16.21 12.48
N PHE A 41 4.64 -15.66 13.61
CA PHE A 41 4.61 -16.36 14.89
C PHE A 41 3.51 -15.79 15.81
N TYR A 42 3.31 -16.43 16.95
CA TYR A 42 2.40 -15.94 17.99
C TYR A 42 3.20 -15.60 19.24
N ASP A 43 2.87 -14.48 19.90
CA ASP A 43 3.47 -14.13 21.18
C ASP A 43 2.76 -14.84 22.35
N GLU A 44 3.22 -14.56 23.57
CA GLU A 44 2.66 -15.11 24.82
C GLU A 44 1.17 -14.75 25.03
N ARG A 45 0.72 -13.61 24.48
CA ARG A 45 -0.68 -13.16 24.50
C ARG A 45 -1.50 -13.77 23.36
N ARG A 46 -0.87 -14.61 22.54
CA ARG A 46 -1.42 -15.23 21.32
C ARG A 46 -1.79 -14.20 20.25
N TYR A 47 -1.18 -13.02 20.28
CA TYR A 47 -1.29 -12.05 19.20
C TYR A 47 -0.38 -12.49 18.06
N ARG A 48 -0.84 -12.25 16.84
CA ARG A 48 -0.12 -12.66 15.65
C ARG A 48 0.97 -11.63 15.36
N ASN A 49 2.19 -12.10 15.34
CA ASN A 49 3.33 -11.28 14.97
C ASN A 49 3.72 -11.60 13.52
N ILE A 50 3.93 -10.55 12.74
CA ILE A 50 4.38 -10.62 11.35
C ILE A 50 5.61 -9.72 11.22
N ILE A 51 6.75 -10.31 10.92
CA ILE A 51 7.95 -9.57 10.55
C ILE A 51 8.03 -9.58 9.02
N ILE A 52 8.08 -8.40 8.42
CA ILE A 52 8.23 -8.19 6.98
C ILE A 52 9.62 -7.61 6.72
N ASP A 53 10.43 -8.35 5.99
CA ASP A 53 11.72 -7.91 5.50
C ASP A 53 11.64 -7.61 4.00
N VAL A 54 12.00 -6.39 3.59
CA VAL A 54 12.17 -6.04 2.17
C VAL A 54 13.55 -6.55 1.72
N VAL A 55 13.55 -7.71 1.08
CA VAL A 55 14.75 -8.41 0.61
C VAL A 55 15.30 -7.76 -0.65
N GLU A 56 14.42 -7.39 -1.57
CA GLU A 56 14.74 -6.62 -2.76
C GLU A 56 13.89 -5.34 -2.78
N LEU A 57 14.56 -4.19 -2.85
CA LEU A 57 13.90 -2.88 -2.89
C LEU A 57 13.11 -2.70 -4.20
N PRO A 58 12.08 -1.84 -4.20
CA PRO A 58 11.33 -1.50 -5.40
C PRO A 58 12.23 -1.05 -6.56
N HIS A 59 12.01 -1.66 -7.71
CA HIS A 59 12.61 -1.25 -8.98
C HIS A 59 11.53 -1.19 -10.06
N SER A 60 11.60 -0.15 -10.87
CA SER A 60 10.66 0.12 -11.95
C SER A 60 11.27 -0.20 -13.30
N ASN A 61 10.45 -0.65 -14.23
CA ASN A 61 10.83 -0.85 -15.63
C ASN A 61 10.86 0.47 -16.44
N ALA A 62 10.28 1.56 -15.92
CA ALA A 62 10.14 2.84 -16.62
C ALA A 62 11.39 3.73 -16.37
N PRO A 63 12.21 4.03 -17.41
CA PRO A 63 13.46 4.77 -17.26
C PRO A 63 13.27 6.18 -16.66
N GLU A 64 12.17 6.84 -16.99
CA GLU A 64 11.83 8.21 -16.61
C GLU A 64 11.65 8.40 -15.09
N VAL A 65 11.29 7.34 -14.38
CA VAL A 65 11.06 7.38 -12.92
C VAL A 65 12.25 6.86 -12.12
N LEU A 66 13.27 6.26 -12.76
CA LEU A 66 14.46 5.75 -12.08
C LEU A 66 15.14 6.77 -11.13
N PRO A 67 15.27 8.06 -11.46
CA PRO A 67 15.81 9.04 -10.52
C PRO A 67 14.96 9.19 -9.25
N THR A 68 13.63 9.11 -9.39
CA THR A 68 12.68 9.15 -8.27
C THR A 68 12.80 7.89 -7.41
N TYR A 69 12.99 6.71 -8.02
CA TYR A 69 13.23 5.46 -7.30
C TYR A 69 14.50 5.48 -6.46
N LYS A 70 15.52 6.25 -6.83
CA LYS A 70 16.73 6.39 -5.99
C LYS A 70 16.39 7.04 -4.64
N LEU A 71 15.61 8.11 -4.65
CA LEU A 71 15.14 8.78 -3.42
C LEU A 71 14.16 7.88 -2.66
N PHE A 72 13.21 7.24 -3.36
CA PHE A 72 12.29 6.31 -2.72
C PHE A 72 13.00 5.13 -2.07
N ASN A 73 14.07 4.61 -2.66
CA ASN A 73 14.83 3.51 -2.08
C ASN A 73 15.61 3.92 -0.81
N GLN A 74 16.03 5.19 -0.70
CA GLN A 74 16.55 5.72 0.56
C GLN A 74 15.47 5.75 1.64
N LEU A 75 14.25 6.20 1.31
CA LEU A 75 13.13 6.24 2.25
C LEU A 75 12.63 4.84 2.62
N ASN A 76 12.45 3.96 1.63
CA ASN A 76 12.02 2.57 1.81
C ASN A 76 13.01 1.75 2.64
N SER A 77 14.30 2.13 2.66
CA SER A 77 15.29 1.46 3.51
C SER A 77 14.98 1.56 5.00
N ILE A 78 14.23 2.59 5.43
CA ILE A 78 13.76 2.75 6.81
C ILE A 78 12.78 1.64 7.17
N PHE A 79 11.87 1.31 6.25
CA PHE A 79 10.87 0.25 6.36
C PHE A 79 11.36 -1.11 5.88
N ARG A 80 12.68 -1.28 5.70
CA ARG A 80 13.26 -2.56 5.26
C ARG A 80 12.95 -3.71 6.22
N HIS A 81 12.75 -3.40 7.50
CA HIS A 81 12.38 -4.35 8.54
C HIS A 81 11.18 -3.79 9.31
N LEU A 82 10.04 -4.48 9.22
CA LEU A 82 8.79 -4.10 9.86
C LEU A 82 8.30 -5.24 10.75
N HIS A 83 8.17 -4.98 12.05
CA HIS A 83 7.60 -5.95 12.98
C HIS A 83 6.21 -5.49 13.41
N LEU A 84 5.19 -6.17 12.89
CA LEU A 84 3.79 -5.87 13.13
C LEU A 84 3.19 -6.84 14.15
N CYS A 85 2.44 -6.31 15.11
CA CYS A 85 1.63 -7.10 16.02
C CYS A 85 0.16 -6.89 15.70
N ILE A 86 -0.55 -7.97 15.39
CA ILE A 86 -1.96 -8.00 15.06
C ILE A 86 -2.72 -8.65 16.21
N ASP A 87 -3.75 -7.97 16.68
CA ASP A 87 -4.61 -8.49 17.73
C ASP A 87 -5.46 -9.69 17.26
N ASN A 88 -6.28 -10.21 18.17
CA ASN A 88 -7.13 -11.36 17.87
C ASN A 88 -8.28 -11.03 16.90
N TYR A 89 -8.61 -9.75 16.70
CA TYR A 89 -9.67 -9.30 15.79
C TYR A 89 -9.13 -8.98 14.38
N GLY A 90 -7.81 -9.04 14.20
CA GLY A 90 -7.14 -8.76 12.93
C GLY A 90 -6.74 -7.31 12.73
N TYR A 91 -6.79 -6.48 13.78
CA TYR A 91 -6.32 -5.10 13.72
C TYR A 91 -4.83 -5.02 14.01
N LEU A 92 -4.15 -4.08 13.34
CA LEU A 92 -2.79 -3.71 13.70
C LEU A 92 -2.80 -3.10 15.10
N SER A 93 -2.34 -3.86 16.09
CA SER A 93 -2.27 -3.45 17.49
C SER A 93 -1.06 -2.58 17.78
N SER A 94 0.07 -2.87 17.12
CA SER A 94 1.27 -2.04 17.23
C SER A 94 2.30 -2.33 16.13
N VAL A 95 3.17 -1.36 15.90
CA VAL A 95 4.47 -1.58 15.23
C VAL A 95 5.53 -1.80 16.31
N VAL A 96 5.92 -3.06 16.52
CA VAL A 96 6.76 -3.47 17.66
C VAL A 96 8.15 -2.83 17.61
N ASN A 97 8.72 -2.67 16.41
CA ASN A 97 10.03 -2.06 16.20
C ASN A 97 9.97 -0.55 15.88
N ILE A 98 8.93 0.16 16.33
CA ILE A 98 8.74 1.59 16.03
C ILE A 98 9.95 2.48 16.38
N LYS A 99 10.65 2.18 17.49
CA LYS A 99 11.86 2.94 17.87
C LYS A 99 12.98 2.79 16.84
N GLU A 100 13.18 1.59 16.32
CA GLU A 100 14.19 1.33 15.28
C GLU A 100 13.87 2.11 13.99
N ILE A 101 12.59 2.18 13.62
CA ILE A 101 12.11 2.94 12.46
C ILE A 101 12.36 4.44 12.68
N GLN A 102 12.03 4.96 13.86
CA GLN A 102 12.24 6.37 14.22
C GLN A 102 13.74 6.73 14.23
N ASP A 103 14.59 5.89 14.81
CA ASP A 103 16.05 6.11 14.82
C ASP A 103 16.64 6.10 13.39
N LYS A 104 16.18 5.19 12.53
CA LYS A 104 16.58 5.17 11.11
C LYS A 104 16.11 6.43 10.38
N TRP A 105 14.86 6.85 10.63
CA TRP A 105 14.32 8.08 10.05
C TRP A 105 15.14 9.31 10.45
N GLU A 106 15.48 9.46 11.74
CA GLU A 106 16.29 10.59 12.21
C GLU A 106 17.64 10.68 11.50
N ASN A 107 18.30 9.54 11.27
CA ASN A 107 19.55 9.48 10.53
C ASN A 107 19.39 9.94 9.07
N VAL A 108 18.37 9.41 8.36
CA VAL A 108 18.09 9.78 6.97
C VAL A 108 17.69 11.26 6.87
N ARG A 109 16.82 11.73 7.77
CA ARG A 109 16.35 13.11 7.87
C ARG A 109 17.50 14.08 8.01
N ASN A 110 18.46 13.81 8.90
CA ASN A 110 19.61 14.67 9.10
C ASN A 110 20.51 14.71 7.85
N GLY A 111 20.68 13.57 7.17
CA GLY A 111 21.38 13.52 5.88
C GLY A 111 20.72 14.39 4.81
N LEU A 112 19.39 14.28 4.65
CA LEU A 112 18.63 15.09 3.69
C LEU A 112 18.67 16.58 4.02
N LEU A 113 18.52 16.96 5.29
CA LEU A 113 18.59 18.37 5.69
C LEU A 113 19.98 18.98 5.43
N SER A 114 21.04 18.19 5.60
CA SER A 114 22.41 18.61 5.32
C SER A 114 22.70 18.70 3.83
N GLU A 115 22.22 17.76 3.02
CA GLU A 115 22.48 17.72 1.56
C GLU A 115 21.74 18.83 0.82
N TYR A 116 20.54 19.19 1.27
CA TYR A 116 19.63 20.13 0.59
C TYR A 116 19.40 21.41 1.39
N GLU A 117 20.41 21.86 2.14
CA GLU A 117 20.32 23.04 3.00
C GLU A 117 19.80 24.27 2.23
N GLY A 118 18.83 24.99 2.82
CA GLY A 118 18.24 26.19 2.24
C GLY A 118 17.11 25.96 1.22
N ILE A 119 16.84 24.72 0.80
CA ILE A 119 15.74 24.41 -0.12
C ILE A 119 14.42 24.25 0.65
N LYS A 120 13.55 25.27 0.57
CA LYS A 120 12.27 25.33 1.29
C LYS A 120 11.34 24.13 0.99
N GLN A 121 11.35 23.63 -0.23
CA GLN A 121 10.51 22.51 -0.65
C GLN A 121 10.93 21.20 0.05
N VAL A 122 12.24 20.96 0.20
CA VAL A 122 12.75 19.78 0.89
C VAL A 122 12.38 19.83 2.38
N LYS A 123 12.49 21.01 3.01
CA LYS A 123 12.04 21.18 4.40
C LYS A 123 10.56 20.81 4.58
N LYS A 124 9.68 21.30 3.69
CA LYS A 124 8.24 20.97 3.73
C LYS A 124 7.98 19.47 3.51
N MET A 125 8.73 18.84 2.61
CA MET A 125 8.64 17.39 2.39
C MET A 125 9.03 16.62 3.65
N ILE A 126 10.13 17.00 4.30
CA ILE A 126 10.60 16.37 5.55
C ILE A 126 9.58 16.54 6.67
N GLU A 127 8.97 17.72 6.83
CA GLU A 127 7.91 17.95 7.82
C GLU A 127 6.70 17.02 7.61
N LYS A 128 6.33 16.74 6.34
CA LYS A 128 5.28 15.75 6.03
C LYS A 128 5.71 14.33 6.35
N LEU A 129 6.97 13.97 6.05
CA LEU A 129 7.52 12.65 6.33
C LEU A 129 7.71 12.41 7.84
N ASP A 130 8.04 13.43 8.63
CA ASP A 130 8.11 13.33 10.10
C ASP A 130 6.79 12.76 10.64
N TYR A 131 5.66 13.28 10.20
CA TYR A 131 4.35 12.75 10.59
C TYR A 131 4.20 11.27 10.22
N ALA A 132 4.57 10.88 9.00
CA ALA A 132 4.45 9.50 8.52
C ALA A 132 5.26 8.50 9.38
N TYR A 133 6.49 8.84 9.77
CA TYR A 133 7.35 7.94 10.53
C TYR A 133 7.06 7.94 12.04
N TYR A 134 6.65 9.09 12.62
CA TYR A 134 6.25 9.13 14.03
C TYR A 134 4.83 8.60 14.26
N ALA A 135 3.92 8.71 13.29
CA ALA A 135 2.58 8.09 13.28
C ALA A 135 2.52 6.86 12.36
N CYS A 136 3.54 6.00 12.45
CA CYS A 136 3.76 4.86 11.56
C CYS A 136 2.56 3.92 11.43
N GLU A 137 1.86 3.63 12.54
CA GLU A 137 0.71 2.71 12.54
C GLU A 137 -0.41 3.15 11.59
N GLY A 138 -0.82 4.42 11.67
CA GLY A 138 -1.84 4.97 10.78
C GLY A 138 -1.36 5.01 9.32
N THR A 139 -0.10 5.38 9.11
CA THR A 139 0.48 5.48 7.76
C THR A 139 0.63 4.12 7.08
N LEU A 140 0.92 3.06 7.83
CA LEU A 140 1.01 1.69 7.30
C LEU A 140 -0.33 1.20 6.78
N MET A 141 -1.44 1.49 7.48
CA MET A 141 -2.76 1.08 7.01
C MET A 141 -3.26 1.90 5.81
N GLN A 142 -2.70 3.09 5.59
CA GLN A 142 -2.89 3.89 4.38
C GLN A 142 -1.92 3.49 3.24
N SER A 143 -0.98 2.56 3.50
CA SER A 143 -0.13 1.99 2.47
C SER A 143 -0.83 0.82 1.79
N LEU A 144 -1.12 0.97 0.48
CA LEU A 144 -1.85 -0.02 -0.31
C LEU A 144 -1.27 -1.45 -0.17
N LEU A 145 0.05 -1.60 -0.19
CA LEU A 145 0.70 -2.91 -0.08
C LEU A 145 0.47 -3.58 1.27
N HIS A 146 0.69 -2.84 2.36
CA HIS A 146 0.51 -3.36 3.71
C HIS A 146 -0.97 -3.65 3.97
N LEU A 147 -1.86 -2.77 3.53
CA LEU A 147 -3.30 -2.99 3.57
C LEU A 147 -3.67 -4.31 2.88
N ILE A 148 -3.33 -4.48 1.59
CA ILE A 148 -3.63 -5.70 0.82
C ILE A 148 -3.06 -6.93 1.54
N PHE A 149 -1.88 -6.83 2.11
CA PHE A 149 -1.26 -7.95 2.80
C PHE A 149 -1.96 -8.31 4.12
N LEU A 150 -2.47 -7.32 4.85
CA LEU A 150 -2.98 -7.48 6.23
C LEU A 150 -4.50 -7.69 6.30
N VAL A 151 -5.27 -7.20 5.33
CA VAL A 151 -6.75 -7.23 5.32
C VAL A 151 -7.32 -8.63 5.58
N ARG A 152 -6.67 -9.68 5.07
CA ARG A 152 -7.10 -11.07 5.26
C ARG A 152 -7.18 -11.54 6.72
N TYR A 153 -6.56 -10.81 7.65
CA TYR A 153 -6.56 -11.16 9.07
C TYR A 153 -7.76 -10.57 9.82
N ARG A 154 -8.48 -9.61 9.21
CA ARG A 154 -9.69 -9.02 9.78
C ARG A 154 -10.76 -10.08 9.96
N GLU A 155 -11.31 -10.17 11.16
CA GLU A 155 -12.45 -11.06 11.46
C GLU A 155 -13.77 -10.51 10.92
N GLU A 156 -13.88 -9.19 10.79
CA GLU A 156 -15.07 -8.50 10.30
C GLU A 156 -15.34 -8.75 8.82
N ASN A 157 -16.61 -8.93 8.48
CA ASN A 157 -17.05 -9.09 7.09
C ASN A 157 -17.15 -7.76 6.33
N LYS A 158 -17.29 -6.64 7.03
CA LYS A 158 -17.30 -5.29 6.45
C LYS A 158 -16.58 -4.33 7.39
N PHE A 159 -15.71 -3.49 6.83
CA PHE A 159 -15.00 -2.45 7.59
C PHE A 159 -14.54 -1.32 6.67
N GLU A 160 -14.30 -0.16 7.28
CA GLU A 160 -13.80 1.03 6.60
C GLU A 160 -12.26 1.08 6.63
N ILE A 161 -11.68 1.57 5.55
CA ILE A 161 -10.26 1.84 5.39
C ILE A 161 -10.09 3.15 4.63
N GLU A 162 -8.92 3.77 4.75
CA GLU A 162 -8.58 4.99 4.01
C GLU A 162 -7.36 4.73 3.12
N LEU A 163 -7.42 5.18 1.86
CA LEU A 163 -6.27 5.18 0.96
C LEU A 163 -6.07 6.57 0.33
N PRO A 164 -4.83 7.00 0.08
CA PRO A 164 -4.58 8.24 -0.65
C PRO A 164 -5.03 8.12 -2.11
N SER A 165 -5.66 9.19 -2.61
CA SER A 165 -6.02 9.32 -4.02
C SER A 165 -4.78 9.48 -4.89
N VAL A 166 -4.71 8.73 -6.00
CA VAL A 166 -3.66 8.87 -7.01
C VAL A 166 -3.99 10.00 -7.97
N LEU A 167 -5.25 10.12 -8.36
CA LEU A 167 -5.69 11.13 -9.33
C LEU A 167 -5.91 12.52 -8.72
N ASN A 168 -6.04 12.62 -7.39
CA ASN A 168 -6.36 13.87 -6.69
C ASN A 168 -5.45 14.03 -5.48
N GLU A 169 -4.24 14.56 -5.73
CA GLU A 169 -3.19 14.70 -4.72
C GLU A 169 -3.68 15.40 -3.44
N GLY A 170 -3.45 14.74 -2.30
CA GLY A 170 -3.79 15.26 -0.97
C GLY A 170 -5.18 14.88 -0.46
N GLU A 171 -6.00 14.22 -1.26
CA GLU A 171 -7.28 13.66 -0.82
C GLU A 171 -7.12 12.22 -0.33
N LEU A 172 -7.92 11.87 0.68
CA LEU A 172 -8.09 10.50 1.17
C LEU A 172 -9.42 9.95 0.64
N ILE A 173 -9.41 8.68 0.31
CA ILE A 173 -10.55 7.89 -0.16
C ILE A 173 -10.98 6.99 0.98
N ASP A 174 -12.19 7.20 1.48
CA ASP A 174 -12.84 6.31 2.42
C ASP A 174 -13.43 5.13 1.65
N ILE A 175 -13.06 3.91 2.02
CA ILE A 175 -13.44 2.72 1.28
C ILE A 175 -14.16 1.76 2.22
N ASP A 176 -15.40 1.44 1.82
CA ASP A 176 -16.19 0.38 2.42
C ASP A 176 -15.73 -0.96 1.86
N LEU A 177 -14.86 -1.68 2.58
CA LEU A 177 -14.38 -2.99 2.15
C LEU A 177 -15.28 -4.10 2.72
N GLN A 178 -15.71 -5.02 1.86
CA GLN A 178 -16.57 -6.14 2.22
C GLN A 178 -15.98 -7.47 1.74
N LYS A 179 -15.92 -8.43 2.66
CA LYS A 179 -15.61 -9.83 2.36
C LYS A 179 -16.80 -10.49 1.66
N THR A 180 -16.59 -10.98 0.44
CA THR A 180 -17.65 -11.59 -0.39
C THR A 180 -17.47 -13.10 -0.59
N VAL A 181 -16.24 -13.61 -0.49
CA VAL A 181 -15.95 -15.05 -0.52
C VAL A 181 -15.05 -15.44 0.64
N SER A 182 -15.34 -16.57 1.28
CA SER A 182 -14.53 -17.16 2.34
C SER A 182 -14.54 -18.69 2.25
N GLU A 183 -13.95 -19.21 1.19
CA GLU A 183 -13.81 -20.64 0.95
C GLU A 183 -12.49 -21.17 1.52
N ARG A 184 -12.28 -22.49 1.42
CA ARG A 184 -11.13 -23.17 2.03
C ARG A 184 -9.79 -22.76 1.36
N ASP A 185 -9.83 -22.51 0.07
CA ASP A 185 -8.71 -22.20 -0.82
C ASP A 185 -8.76 -20.77 -1.37
N ARG A 186 -9.79 -19.98 -1.02
CA ARG A 186 -10.01 -18.65 -1.57
C ARG A 186 -10.64 -17.68 -0.58
N GLN A 187 -10.17 -16.43 -0.55
CA GLN A 187 -10.84 -15.31 0.10
C GLN A 187 -10.95 -14.16 -0.90
N HIS A 188 -12.07 -13.44 -0.89
CA HIS A 188 -12.29 -12.30 -1.78
C HIS A 188 -12.91 -11.13 -1.02
N TYR A 189 -12.39 -9.94 -1.29
CA TYR A 189 -12.87 -8.67 -0.75
C TYR A 189 -13.13 -7.71 -1.90
N CYS A 190 -14.23 -6.98 -1.85
CA CYS A 190 -14.52 -5.90 -2.79
C CYS A 190 -14.86 -4.63 -2.01
N GLY A 191 -14.51 -3.47 -2.54
CA GLY A 191 -14.81 -2.19 -1.92
C GLY A 191 -15.07 -1.09 -2.92
N LYS A 192 -15.87 -0.12 -2.48
CA LYS A 192 -16.13 1.12 -3.19
C LYS A 192 -15.65 2.29 -2.36
N GLY A 193 -14.99 3.23 -3.02
CA GLY A 193 -14.43 4.42 -2.39
C GLY A 193 -15.31 5.65 -2.58
N TYR A 194 -15.32 6.52 -1.59
CA TYR A 194 -15.85 7.87 -1.70
C TYR A 194 -14.85 8.87 -1.10
N VAL A 195 -15.04 10.14 -1.43
CA VAL A 195 -14.15 11.23 -1.03
C VAL A 195 -15.00 12.37 -0.48
N HIS A 196 -14.57 12.97 0.62
CA HIS A 196 -15.36 14.01 1.29
C HIS A 196 -15.36 15.36 0.54
N HIS A 197 -14.28 15.73 -0.15
CA HIS A 197 -14.10 17.06 -0.75
C HIS A 197 -14.31 17.11 -2.27
N GLN A 198 -15.32 16.40 -2.79
CA GLN A 198 -15.60 16.34 -4.24
C GLN A 198 -15.68 17.72 -4.92
N SER A 199 -16.16 18.76 -4.23
CA SER A 199 -16.24 20.11 -4.80
C SER A 199 -14.87 20.75 -5.08
N ALA A 200 -13.86 20.48 -4.25
CA ALA A 200 -12.50 20.97 -4.43
C ALA A 200 -11.80 20.20 -5.56
N MET A 201 -11.95 18.88 -5.57
CA MET A 201 -11.48 18.00 -6.63
C MET A 201 -12.07 18.40 -7.98
N LYS A 202 -13.39 18.61 -8.06
CA LYS A 202 -14.06 19.08 -9.27
C LYS A 202 -13.48 20.39 -9.78
N LYS A 203 -13.24 21.37 -8.90
CA LYS A 203 -12.62 22.66 -9.31
C LYS A 203 -11.22 22.47 -9.87
N ALA A 204 -10.42 21.57 -9.29
CA ALA A 204 -9.08 21.26 -9.78
C ALA A 204 -9.16 20.53 -11.15
N TYR A 205 -10.03 19.54 -11.27
CA TYR A 205 -10.31 18.80 -12.50
C TYR A 205 -10.79 19.72 -13.63
N ASP A 206 -11.81 20.55 -13.38
CA ASP A 206 -12.40 21.47 -14.36
C ASP A 206 -11.35 22.45 -14.92
N LYS A 207 -10.36 22.81 -14.10
CA LYS A 207 -9.28 23.71 -14.49
C LYS A 207 -8.17 23.03 -15.29
N GLN A 208 -7.78 21.81 -14.90
CA GLN A 208 -6.54 21.19 -15.40
C GLN A 208 -6.79 20.03 -16.37
N ILE A 209 -7.82 19.23 -16.15
CA ILE A 209 -8.05 17.96 -16.84
C ILE A 209 -9.20 18.06 -17.83
N LYS A 210 -10.32 18.71 -17.46
CA LYS A 210 -11.48 18.90 -18.34
C LYS A 210 -11.14 19.48 -19.73
N PRO A 211 -10.22 20.45 -19.87
CA PRO A 211 -9.81 20.93 -21.20
C PRO A 211 -9.18 19.85 -22.09
N LEU A 212 -8.60 18.81 -21.50
CA LEU A 212 -7.93 17.70 -22.19
C LEU A 212 -8.90 16.54 -22.50
N THR A 213 -9.82 16.26 -21.59
CA THR A 213 -10.77 15.14 -21.71
C THR A 213 -12.07 15.52 -22.42
N GLN A 214 -12.46 16.80 -22.31
CA GLN A 214 -13.79 17.32 -22.64
C GLN A 214 -14.92 16.54 -21.94
N SER A 215 -14.62 15.89 -20.81
CA SER A 215 -15.58 15.14 -19.99
C SER A 215 -15.91 15.88 -18.71
N GLU A 216 -17.07 15.59 -18.14
CA GLU A 216 -17.46 16.10 -16.82
C GLU A 216 -16.76 15.30 -15.71
N PHE A 217 -16.56 15.95 -14.57
CA PHE A 217 -16.06 15.27 -13.38
C PHE A 217 -17.07 14.22 -12.90
N ASP A 218 -16.63 12.97 -12.83
CA ASP A 218 -17.40 11.81 -12.40
C ASP A 218 -16.48 10.86 -11.62
N TYR A 219 -16.40 11.10 -10.31
CA TYR A 219 -15.49 10.38 -9.44
C TYR A 219 -16.04 9.00 -9.07
N ASP A 220 -15.21 7.96 -9.25
CA ASP A 220 -15.51 6.60 -8.81
C ASP A 220 -14.21 5.89 -8.42
N PHE A 221 -14.32 5.00 -7.43
CA PHE A 221 -13.19 4.19 -6.96
C PHE A 221 -13.66 2.79 -6.61
N THR A 222 -12.93 1.79 -7.08
CA THR A 222 -13.16 0.38 -6.76
C THR A 222 -11.85 -0.32 -6.41
N ILE A 223 -11.92 -1.25 -5.45
CA ILE A 223 -10.84 -2.18 -5.11
C ILE A 223 -11.40 -3.59 -4.98
N ASP A 224 -10.77 -4.55 -5.64
CA ASP A 224 -11.07 -5.98 -5.53
C ASP A 224 -9.78 -6.70 -5.12
N ILE A 225 -9.84 -7.52 -4.08
CA ILE A 225 -8.68 -8.24 -3.52
C ILE A 225 -9.02 -9.72 -3.41
N GLU A 226 -8.25 -10.54 -4.11
CA GLU A 226 -8.33 -11.99 -4.11
C GLU A 226 -7.11 -12.61 -3.42
N TYR A 227 -7.36 -13.55 -2.51
CA TYR A 227 -6.34 -14.39 -1.90
C TYR A 227 -6.57 -15.83 -2.30
N ILE A 228 -5.53 -16.47 -2.81
CA ILE A 228 -5.51 -17.88 -3.19
C ILE A 228 -4.59 -18.63 -2.24
N PHE A 229 -5.07 -19.73 -1.68
CA PHE A 229 -4.35 -20.53 -0.71
C PHE A 229 -3.92 -21.87 -1.29
N ASN A 230 -2.74 -22.35 -0.89
CA ASN A 230 -2.31 -23.71 -1.19
C ASN A 230 -3.00 -24.74 -0.26
N SER A 231 -2.72 -26.02 -0.48
CA SER A 231 -3.27 -27.14 0.32
C SER A 231 -2.95 -27.09 1.82
N GLU A 232 -1.91 -26.34 2.21
CA GLU A 232 -1.52 -26.12 3.61
C GLU A 232 -2.13 -24.84 4.21
N HIS A 233 -3.08 -24.22 3.52
CA HIS A 233 -3.71 -22.94 3.90
C HIS A 233 -2.74 -21.76 4.02
N ARG A 234 -1.64 -21.80 3.27
CA ARG A 234 -0.71 -20.68 3.11
C ARG A 234 -1.10 -19.87 1.88
N VAL A 235 -0.91 -18.56 1.94
CA VAL A 235 -1.19 -17.68 0.80
C VAL A 235 -0.19 -18.02 -0.30
N GLN A 236 -0.71 -18.46 -1.44
CA GLN A 236 0.07 -18.71 -2.64
C GLN A 236 0.09 -17.49 -3.54
N LYS A 237 -1.05 -16.80 -3.67
CA LYS A 237 -1.18 -15.59 -4.47
C LYS A 237 -2.11 -14.60 -3.78
N ILE A 238 -1.79 -13.32 -3.88
CA ILE A 238 -2.72 -12.22 -3.64
C ILE A 238 -2.77 -11.42 -4.94
N GLU A 239 -3.96 -11.12 -5.44
CA GLU A 239 -4.16 -10.22 -6.56
C GLU A 239 -5.15 -9.13 -6.14
N ALA A 240 -4.73 -7.88 -6.25
CA ALA A 240 -5.60 -6.74 -5.99
C ALA A 240 -5.70 -5.86 -7.22
N CYS A 241 -6.92 -5.60 -7.66
CA CYS A 241 -7.25 -4.72 -8.78
C CYS A 241 -7.90 -3.46 -8.26
N ILE A 242 -7.30 -2.31 -8.55
CA ILE A 242 -7.77 -1.00 -8.15
C ILE A 242 -8.09 -0.20 -9.41
N LYS A 243 -9.21 0.53 -9.38
CA LYS A 243 -9.55 1.52 -10.38
C LYS A 243 -9.99 2.80 -9.66
N GLU A 244 -9.35 3.90 -9.99
CA GLU A 244 -9.77 5.25 -9.62
C GLU A 244 -10.08 6.03 -10.90
N GLN A 245 -11.16 6.79 -10.92
CA GLN A 245 -11.46 7.71 -12.02
C GLN A 245 -11.90 9.06 -11.48
N SER A 246 -11.49 10.13 -12.17
CA SER A 246 -12.10 11.46 -11.99
C SER A 246 -13.05 11.81 -13.15
N SER A 247 -13.08 10.98 -14.20
CA SER A 247 -14.06 10.95 -15.29
C SER A 247 -13.89 9.66 -16.07
N ASP A 248 -14.84 9.28 -16.91
CA ASP A 248 -14.75 8.16 -17.86
C ASP A 248 -13.51 8.21 -18.79
N ARG A 249 -12.94 9.40 -18.98
CA ARG A 249 -11.76 9.66 -19.82
C ARG A 249 -10.49 9.99 -19.05
N PHE A 250 -10.49 9.91 -17.73
CA PHE A 250 -9.28 10.08 -16.91
C PHE A 250 -9.30 9.07 -15.77
N VAL A 251 -8.59 7.97 -15.98
CA VAL A 251 -8.70 6.74 -15.20
C VAL A 251 -7.30 6.28 -14.81
N HIS A 252 -7.15 5.90 -13.55
CA HIS A 252 -5.98 5.19 -13.04
C HIS A 252 -6.38 3.76 -12.68
N LYS A 253 -5.61 2.79 -13.15
CA LYS A 253 -5.75 1.38 -12.85
C LYS A 253 -4.45 0.90 -12.21
N LYS A 254 -4.58 0.05 -11.20
CA LYS A 254 -3.43 -0.55 -10.54
C LYS A 254 -3.72 -2.02 -10.21
N THR A 255 -2.79 -2.89 -10.58
CA THR A 255 -2.83 -4.30 -10.18
C THR A 255 -1.64 -4.57 -9.28
N VAL A 256 -1.88 -5.12 -8.09
CA VAL A 256 -0.85 -5.52 -7.14
C VAL A 256 -0.92 -7.04 -6.99
N THR A 257 0.17 -7.71 -7.29
CA THR A 257 0.27 -9.16 -7.20
C THR A 257 1.34 -9.56 -6.19
N PHE A 258 1.00 -10.35 -5.19
CA PHE A 258 1.95 -11.08 -4.35
C PHE A 258 1.96 -12.54 -4.80
N SER A 259 3.12 -13.08 -5.13
CA SER A 259 3.29 -14.47 -5.53
C SER A 259 4.26 -15.17 -4.58
N LEU A 260 3.82 -16.26 -3.95
CA LEU A 260 4.66 -17.08 -3.09
C LEU A 260 5.82 -17.67 -3.90
N ILE A 261 7.04 -17.44 -3.44
CA ILE A 261 8.26 -18.03 -3.99
C ILE A 261 8.43 -19.41 -3.32
N PRO A 262 8.36 -20.51 -4.08
CA PRO A 262 8.63 -21.84 -3.53
C PRO A 262 10.07 -21.91 -3.01
N LYS A 263 10.26 -22.50 -1.83
CA LYS A 263 11.59 -22.87 -1.37
C LYS A 263 12.00 -24.15 -2.10
N GLU A 264 13.16 -24.11 -2.76
CA GLU A 264 13.80 -25.29 -3.38
C GLU A 264 14.13 -26.37 -2.34
#